data_AF-A0A7J0ACZ9-F1
#
_entry.id   AF-A0A7J0ACZ9-F1
#
_cell.length_a   1.000
_cell.length_b   1.000
_cell.length_c   1.000
_cell.angle_alpha   90.00
_cell.angle_beta   90.00
_cell.angle_gamma   90.00
#
_symmetry.space_group_name_H-M   'P 1'
#
loop_
_entity.id
_entity.type
_entity.pdbx_description
1 polymer ?
#
loop_
_entity_poly.entity_id
_entity_poly.type
_entity_poly.pdbx_seq_one_letter_code
_entity_poly.pdbx_strand_id
1 'polypeptide(L)'
;MKKAEKEVNQSLWKQQLNLIKNFWRYSTSGFWEGLKEGWKEDDDKWGCLLPWLLILGFVVFMFIRGCVSDTKQISRIKIDNKYGIGYSEGKMLIPAIYDSISPKPIGNNQWFLYDLNTNLYGLAFVNDSIQNTIPTVYSDITVGGDLAILKKNNNIEGRSYLAVNGLIDNTTGYESLKYPGQYLSEAKVFIVKDDNKLFYLMDRAGRKLSNDYSRIAVSNDSVIIASNDIKSYTRALHTLYDYEGNKLTDRTFTRIRDYSDGVTWGTITENDAKLNKWTLIDNHGNVLFNKHVKYGTIKDFKEGLGWYQKASNSKYVAIDKQGRDLFEIDAYQVYPFTLGIAPVYKGTSYSNKRLGFVNSKGETVIPFKYHAKYSNPEFDKDSLMDVRLGGIEGKLHRNGRFIPK
;
A
#
# COMPACT_ATOMS: atom_id res chain seq x y z
N MET A 1 30.28 23.64 -42.80
CA MET A 1 29.78 24.26 -41.55
C MET A 1 29.98 23.38 -40.31
N LYS A 2 29.54 22.11 -40.26
CA LYS A 2 29.75 21.23 -39.08
C LYS A 2 31.21 20.85 -38.74
N LYS A 3 32.17 21.02 -39.66
CA LYS A 3 33.60 20.78 -39.41
C LYS A 3 34.32 21.99 -38.80
N ALA A 4 33.92 23.20 -39.19
CA ALA A 4 34.48 24.46 -38.69
C ALA A 4 34.04 24.76 -37.24
N GLU A 5 32.80 24.47 -36.86
CA GLU A 5 32.33 24.60 -35.46
C GLU A 5 33.02 23.64 -34.50
N LYS A 6 33.44 22.46 -34.98
CA LYS A 6 34.11 21.45 -34.14
C LYS A 6 35.58 21.81 -33.88
N GLU A 7 36.24 22.44 -34.87
CA GLU A 7 37.63 22.93 -34.75
C GLU A 7 37.71 24.23 -33.91
N VAL A 8 36.73 25.14 -34.03
CA VAL A 8 36.64 26.35 -33.20
C VAL A 8 36.39 25.99 -31.71
N ASN A 9 35.51 25.03 -31.43
CA ASN A 9 35.25 24.60 -30.05
C ASN A 9 36.44 23.84 -29.41
N GLN A 10 37.21 23.06 -30.18
CA GLN A 10 38.43 22.42 -29.67
C GLN A 10 39.57 23.42 -29.42
N SER A 11 39.67 24.48 -30.24
CA SER A 11 40.63 25.58 -30.06
C SER A 11 40.33 26.40 -28.80
N LEU A 12 39.07 26.78 -28.59
CA LEU A 12 38.61 27.48 -27.38
C LEU A 12 38.81 26.63 -26.11
N TRP A 13 38.52 25.32 -26.16
CA TRP A 13 38.75 24.42 -25.03
C TRP A 13 40.25 24.28 -24.66
N LYS A 14 41.14 24.24 -25.66
CA LYS A 14 42.59 24.21 -25.43
C LYS A 14 43.12 25.52 -24.87
N GLN A 15 42.61 26.67 -25.32
CA GLN A 15 42.96 27.98 -24.77
C GLN A 15 42.48 28.13 -23.32
N GLN A 16 41.27 27.67 -22.99
CA GLN A 16 40.75 27.67 -21.62
C GLN A 16 41.53 26.70 -20.71
N LEU A 17 41.89 25.51 -21.18
CA LEU A 17 42.74 24.58 -20.43
C LEU A 17 44.16 25.11 -20.19
N ASN A 18 44.74 25.84 -21.14
CA ASN A 18 46.05 26.49 -20.95
C ASN A 18 45.95 27.70 -20.02
N LEU A 19 44.86 28.46 -20.04
CA LEU A 19 44.59 29.51 -19.06
C LEU A 19 44.44 28.93 -17.65
N ILE A 20 43.71 27.81 -17.49
CA ILE A 20 43.55 27.12 -16.21
C ILE A 20 44.89 26.51 -15.74
N LYS A 21 45.65 25.86 -16.62
CA LYS A 21 46.97 25.31 -16.27
C LYS A 21 47.99 26.40 -15.92
N ASN A 22 47.99 27.53 -16.61
CA ASN A 22 48.87 28.66 -16.30
C ASN A 22 48.42 29.40 -15.03
N PHE A 23 47.12 29.47 -14.76
CA PHE A 23 46.56 30.01 -13.52
C PHE A 23 47.00 29.18 -12.30
N TRP A 24 46.93 27.84 -12.39
CA TRP A 24 47.43 26.95 -11.33
C TRP A 24 48.96 26.90 -11.24
N ARG A 25 49.69 27.14 -12.34
CA ARG A 25 51.16 27.14 -12.36
C ARG A 25 51.78 28.42 -11.79
N TYR A 26 51.11 29.57 -11.90
CA TYR A 26 51.54 30.83 -11.29
C TYR A 26 50.97 31.05 -9.88
N SER A 27 49.83 30.44 -9.52
CA SER A 27 49.24 30.64 -8.19
C SER A 27 49.77 29.70 -7.11
N THR A 28 50.55 28.67 -7.44
CA THR A 28 50.95 27.65 -6.46
C THR A 28 52.42 27.72 -6.06
N SER A 29 53.38 28.02 -6.94
CA SER A 29 54.80 27.96 -6.54
C SER A 29 55.18 29.03 -5.50
N GLY A 30 54.84 30.30 -5.73
CA GLY A 30 55.12 31.39 -4.78
C GLY A 30 54.17 31.43 -3.57
N PHE A 31 52.94 30.93 -3.75
CA PHE A 31 51.94 30.88 -2.67
C PHE A 31 52.28 29.82 -1.63
N TRP A 32 52.73 28.63 -2.05
CA TRP A 32 53.13 27.56 -1.13
C TRP A 32 54.51 27.79 -0.49
N GLU A 33 55.43 28.51 -1.15
CA GLU A 33 56.69 28.95 -0.53
C GLU A 33 56.45 30.05 0.53
N GLY A 34 55.62 31.06 0.22
CA GLY A 34 55.20 32.07 1.20
C GLY A 34 54.39 31.48 2.37
N LEU A 35 53.57 30.45 2.12
CA LEU A 35 52.86 29.67 3.14
C LEU A 35 53.77 28.73 3.94
N LYS A 36 55.01 28.46 3.53
CA LYS A 36 55.96 27.65 4.31
C LYS A 36 56.87 28.51 5.17
N GLU A 37 57.25 29.68 4.68
CA GLU A 37 58.12 30.62 5.41
C GLU A 37 57.36 31.46 6.45
N GLY A 38 56.08 31.76 6.22
CA GLY A 38 55.25 32.56 7.13
C GLY A 38 54.77 31.88 8.42
N TRP A 39 55.11 30.61 8.65
CA TRP A 39 54.75 29.88 9.89
C TRP A 39 55.83 29.95 10.97
N LYS A 40 56.86 30.79 10.78
CA LYS A 40 58.01 30.83 11.67
C LYS A 40 58.20 32.07 12.52
N GLU A 41 57.33 33.07 12.47
CA GLU A 41 57.45 34.22 13.37
C GLU A 41 56.10 34.88 13.65
N ASP A 42 55.89 35.23 14.92
CA ASP A 42 54.75 35.98 15.44
C ASP A 42 54.53 37.26 14.63
N ASP A 43 53.39 37.39 13.96
CA ASP A 43 52.94 38.68 13.44
C ASP A 43 51.41 38.70 13.30
N ASP A 44 50.76 39.62 14.03
CA ASP A 44 49.32 39.89 14.14
C ASP A 44 48.60 40.23 12.81
N LYS A 45 49.25 40.05 11.66
CA LYS A 45 48.74 40.39 10.32
C LYS A 45 47.86 39.30 9.69
N TRP A 46 47.89 38.08 10.22
CA TRP A 46 47.14 36.94 9.64
C TRP A 46 45.75 36.73 10.26
N GLY A 47 45.46 37.32 11.42
CA GLY A 47 44.14 37.28 12.06
C GLY A 47 43.03 37.89 11.21
N CYS A 48 43.37 38.81 10.29
CA CYS A 48 42.42 39.46 9.39
C CYS A 48 42.26 38.75 8.03
N LEU A 49 43.20 37.89 7.63
CA LEU A 49 43.25 37.25 6.30
C LEU A 49 42.40 35.97 6.22
N LEU A 50 42.37 35.18 7.29
CA LEU A 50 41.56 33.96 7.38
C LEU A 50 40.04 34.23 7.26
N PRO A 51 39.47 35.25 7.92
CA PRO A 51 38.06 35.63 7.74
C PRO A 51 37.76 36.04 6.30
N TRP A 52 38.64 36.81 5.64
CA TRP A 52 38.45 37.25 4.27
C TRP A 52 38.54 36.11 3.25
N LEU A 53 39.44 35.15 3.44
CA LEU A 53 39.52 33.94 2.59
C LEU A 53 38.31 33.03 2.77
N LEU A 54 37.77 32.92 3.99
CA LEU A 54 36.52 32.21 4.27
C LEU A 54 35.30 32.92 3.65
N ILE A 55 35.24 34.26 3.71
CA ILE A 55 34.19 35.06 3.06
C ILE A 55 34.29 34.95 1.55
N LEU A 56 35.49 35.06 0.96
CA LEU A 56 35.70 34.93 -0.47
C LEU A 56 35.34 33.51 -0.94
N GLY A 57 35.74 32.48 -0.19
CA GLY A 57 35.34 31.09 -0.42
C GLY A 57 33.83 30.89 -0.32
N PHE A 58 33.16 31.56 0.63
CA PHE A 58 31.71 31.50 0.80
C PHE A 58 30.96 32.24 -0.31
N VAL A 59 31.47 33.39 -0.79
CA VAL A 59 30.92 34.15 -1.91
C VAL A 59 31.11 33.37 -3.22
N VAL A 60 32.29 32.80 -3.46
CA VAL A 60 32.53 31.93 -4.62
C VAL A 60 31.68 30.67 -4.55
N PHE A 61 31.51 30.06 -3.36
CA PHE A 61 30.60 28.94 -3.16
C PHE A 61 29.13 29.33 -3.40
N MET A 62 28.68 30.53 -2.98
CA MET A 62 27.35 31.05 -3.28
C MET A 62 27.17 31.36 -4.77
N PHE A 63 28.17 31.89 -5.47
CA PHE A 63 28.14 32.11 -6.92
C PHE A 63 28.15 30.79 -7.69
N ILE A 64 28.94 29.80 -7.28
CA ILE A 64 28.90 28.45 -7.85
C ILE A 64 27.54 27.81 -7.55
N ARG A 65 26.99 27.94 -6.34
CA ARG A 65 25.63 27.46 -6.04
C ARG A 65 24.57 28.17 -6.89
N GLY A 66 24.69 29.47 -7.10
CA GLY A 66 23.75 30.28 -7.89
C GLY A 66 23.86 30.04 -9.40
N CYS A 67 25.05 29.72 -9.91
CA CYS A 67 25.25 29.32 -11.31
C CYS A 67 24.98 27.83 -11.56
N VAL A 68 25.04 26.98 -10.52
CA VAL A 68 24.72 25.54 -10.58
C VAL A 68 23.25 25.27 -10.20
N SER A 69 22.49 26.27 -9.73
CA SER A 69 21.08 26.12 -9.34
C SER A 69 20.08 26.29 -10.48
N ASP A 70 20.51 26.32 -11.75
CA ASP A 70 19.61 26.01 -12.88
C ASP A 70 19.33 24.50 -12.90
N THR A 71 18.69 24.01 -11.84
CA THR A 71 18.09 22.69 -11.85
C THR A 71 17.02 22.73 -12.94
N LYS A 72 17.28 22.07 -14.06
CA LYS A 72 16.31 21.82 -15.13
C LYS A 72 15.05 21.19 -14.52
N GLN A 73 14.10 22.04 -14.12
CA GLN A 73 12.88 21.58 -13.49
C GLN A 73 11.77 21.58 -14.54
N ILE A 74 11.19 20.40 -14.76
CA ILE A 74 10.02 20.26 -15.62
C ILE A 74 8.84 20.94 -14.92
N SER A 75 8.19 21.85 -15.63
CA SER A 75 7.09 22.65 -15.12
C SER A 75 5.95 22.75 -16.13
N ARG A 76 4.78 23.16 -15.65
CA ARG A 76 3.64 23.53 -16.48
C ARG A 76 3.87 24.93 -17.04
N ILE A 77 3.80 25.07 -18.36
CA ILE A 77 4.06 26.33 -19.08
C ILE A 77 2.80 26.74 -19.83
N LYS A 78 2.46 28.03 -19.77
CA LYS A 78 1.28 28.60 -20.44
C LYS A 78 1.73 29.42 -21.65
N ILE A 79 1.22 29.11 -22.84
CA ILE A 79 1.47 29.82 -24.09
C ILE A 79 0.12 30.04 -24.76
N ASP A 80 -0.21 31.27 -25.16
CA ASP A 80 -1.45 31.62 -25.88
C ASP A 80 -2.73 31.01 -25.27
N ASN A 81 -2.85 31.09 -23.95
CA ASN A 81 -3.95 30.53 -23.15
C ASN A 81 -4.10 29.00 -23.12
N LYS A 82 -3.15 28.27 -23.69
CA LYS A 82 -3.03 26.82 -23.55
C LYS A 82 -1.85 26.45 -22.65
N TYR A 83 -1.88 25.23 -22.12
CA TYR A 83 -0.85 24.71 -21.22
C TYR A 83 -0.12 23.54 -21.87
N GLY A 84 1.19 23.50 -21.66
CA GLY A 84 2.06 22.39 -21.99
C GLY A 84 3.03 22.11 -20.83
N ILE A 85 3.97 21.20 -21.05
CA ILE A 85 4.95 20.77 -20.03
C ILE A 85 6.35 20.94 -20.63
N GLY A 86 7.28 21.55 -19.91
CA GLY A 86 8.63 21.77 -20.41
C GLY A 86 9.55 22.44 -19.40
N TYR A 87 10.74 22.82 -19.85
CA TYR A 87 11.71 23.57 -19.03
C TYR A 87 11.54 25.08 -19.18
N SER A 88 11.16 25.53 -20.38
CA SER A 88 10.87 26.93 -20.72
C SER A 88 10.05 26.96 -22.02
N GLU A 89 9.49 28.11 -22.38
CA GLU A 89 8.68 28.26 -23.61
C GLU A 89 9.42 27.79 -24.88
N GLY A 90 10.74 27.97 -24.95
CA GLY A 90 11.58 27.48 -26.05
C GLY A 90 12.05 26.03 -25.94
N LYS A 91 11.73 25.32 -24.84
CA LYS A 91 12.14 23.94 -24.54
C LYS A 91 10.96 23.15 -23.97
N MET A 92 9.91 23.04 -24.77
CA MET A 92 8.72 22.25 -24.47
C MET A 92 8.99 20.75 -24.64
N LEU A 93 8.47 19.93 -23.73
CA LEU A 93 8.46 18.47 -23.82
C LEU A 93 7.09 17.98 -24.33
N ILE A 94 6.02 18.54 -23.75
CA ILE A 94 4.65 18.37 -24.21
C ILE A 94 4.14 19.72 -24.71
N PRO A 95 3.62 19.82 -25.95
CA PRO A 95 3.21 21.10 -26.53
C PRO A 95 2.07 21.76 -25.75
N ALA A 96 2.00 23.09 -25.82
CA ALA A 96 0.97 23.87 -25.16
C ALA A 96 -0.36 23.83 -25.93
N ILE A 97 -1.08 22.70 -25.85
CA ILE A 97 -2.36 22.48 -26.54
C ILE A 97 -3.52 22.17 -25.60
N TYR A 98 -3.26 21.99 -24.30
CA TYR A 98 -4.26 21.59 -23.32
C TYR A 98 -4.92 22.80 -22.65
N ASP A 99 -6.19 22.68 -22.29
CA ASP A 99 -6.92 23.74 -21.61
C ASP A 99 -6.46 23.93 -20.16
N SER A 100 -6.10 22.83 -19.51
CA SER A 100 -5.51 22.84 -18.18
C SER A 100 -4.62 21.62 -17.99
N ILE A 101 -3.59 21.81 -17.17
CA ILE A 101 -2.71 20.75 -16.69
C ILE A 101 -2.57 20.92 -15.19
N SER A 102 -2.44 19.83 -14.43
CA SER A 102 -2.21 19.89 -12.98
C SER A 102 -1.05 20.86 -12.67
N PRO A 103 -1.13 21.68 -11.60
CA PRO A 103 -0.10 22.67 -11.31
C PRO A 103 1.29 22.07 -11.03
N LYS A 104 1.31 20.81 -10.59
CA LYS A 104 2.49 20.03 -10.23
C LYS A 104 2.29 18.59 -10.71
N PRO A 105 3.38 17.81 -10.88
CA PRO A 105 3.26 16.39 -11.10
C PRO A 105 2.68 15.72 -9.85
N ILE A 106 1.95 14.63 -10.06
CA ILE A 106 1.32 13.79 -9.06
C ILE A 106 2.07 12.45 -9.07
N GLY A 107 2.43 11.95 -7.89
CA GLY A 107 3.28 10.77 -7.79
C GLY A 107 4.62 10.98 -8.50
N ASN A 108 5.04 10.01 -9.31
CA ASN A 108 6.29 10.09 -10.07
C ASN A 108 6.02 10.62 -11.49
N ASN A 109 6.22 11.92 -11.70
CA ASN A 109 6.25 12.54 -13.03
C ASN A 109 4.96 12.43 -13.87
N GLN A 110 3.82 12.16 -13.23
CA GLN A 110 2.51 12.13 -13.89
C GLN A 110 1.81 13.47 -13.80
N TRP A 111 1.22 13.95 -14.88
CA TRP A 111 0.50 15.23 -14.94
C TRP A 111 -0.90 14.98 -15.47
N PHE A 112 -1.92 15.46 -14.76
CA PHE A 112 -3.27 15.41 -15.30
C PHE A 112 -3.41 16.43 -16.42
N LEU A 113 -3.95 15.95 -17.53
CA LEU A 113 -4.34 16.76 -18.67
C LEU A 113 -5.86 16.89 -18.63
N TYR A 114 -6.37 18.07 -18.93
CA TYR A 114 -7.81 18.32 -18.87
C TYR A 114 -8.28 19.11 -20.09
N ASP A 115 -9.38 18.65 -20.67
CA ASP A 115 -10.11 19.30 -21.75
C ASP A 115 -11.40 19.89 -21.20
N LEU A 116 -11.51 21.23 -21.24
CA LEU A 116 -12.63 21.97 -20.68
C LEU A 116 -13.92 21.75 -21.48
N ASN A 117 -13.82 21.43 -22.77
CA ASN A 117 -14.98 21.30 -23.65
C ASN A 117 -15.70 19.98 -23.42
N THR A 118 -14.92 18.92 -23.23
CA THR A 118 -15.46 17.56 -23.01
C THR A 118 -15.59 17.20 -21.54
N ASN A 119 -14.95 17.97 -20.63
CA ASN A 119 -14.83 17.65 -19.21
C ASN A 119 -14.20 16.25 -18.98
N LEU A 120 -13.26 15.87 -19.85
CA LEU A 120 -12.55 14.61 -19.80
C LEU A 120 -11.07 14.82 -19.45
N TYR A 121 -10.49 13.78 -18.88
CA TYR A 121 -9.14 13.74 -18.37
C TYR A 121 -8.24 12.89 -19.26
N GLY A 122 -6.99 13.31 -19.34
CA GLY A 122 -5.87 12.57 -19.89
C GLY A 122 -4.71 12.59 -18.91
N LEU A 123 -3.60 11.97 -19.31
CA LEU A 123 -2.44 11.81 -18.43
C LEU A 123 -1.17 11.98 -19.24
N ALA A 124 -0.21 12.76 -18.74
CA ALA A 124 1.14 12.82 -19.28
C ALA A 124 2.12 12.23 -18.28
N PHE A 125 2.98 11.32 -18.70
CA PHE A 125 4.13 10.84 -17.94
C PHE A 125 5.40 11.45 -18.53
N VAL A 126 5.97 12.42 -17.82
CA VAL A 126 7.01 13.30 -18.38
C VAL A 126 8.20 13.41 -17.43
N ASN A 127 9.34 12.89 -17.87
CA ASN A 127 10.65 13.10 -17.27
C ASN A 127 11.68 13.45 -18.36
N ASP A 128 12.95 13.58 -17.98
CA ASP A 128 14.03 13.95 -18.91
C ASP A 128 14.16 12.99 -20.12
N SER A 129 13.73 11.74 -19.97
CA SER A 129 13.88 10.66 -20.96
C SER A 129 12.56 10.23 -21.62
N ILE A 130 11.42 10.38 -20.95
CA ILE A 130 10.12 9.82 -21.35
C ILE A 130 9.08 10.95 -21.41
N GLN A 131 8.30 10.98 -22.49
CA GLN A 131 7.31 12.03 -22.79
C GLN A 131 5.99 11.40 -23.29
N ASN A 132 5.48 10.43 -22.54
CA ASN A 132 4.28 9.69 -22.96
C ASN A 132 3.02 10.48 -22.60
N THR A 133 2.04 10.49 -23.49
CA THR A 133 0.74 11.11 -23.24
C THR A 133 -0.40 10.16 -23.56
N ILE A 134 -1.41 10.20 -22.71
CA ILE A 134 -2.67 9.52 -22.83
C ILE A 134 -3.73 10.60 -23.12
N PRO A 135 -4.53 10.43 -24.19
CA PRO A 135 -5.46 11.46 -24.63
C PRO A 135 -6.56 11.75 -23.59
N THR A 136 -7.15 12.94 -23.67
CA THR A 136 -8.21 13.44 -22.78
C THR A 136 -9.57 12.83 -23.11
N VAL A 137 -9.73 11.53 -22.88
CA VAL A 137 -10.94 10.77 -23.21
C VAL A 137 -11.49 9.95 -22.04
N TYR A 138 -10.95 10.14 -20.84
CA TYR A 138 -11.28 9.37 -19.64
C TYR A 138 -12.08 10.21 -18.65
N SER A 139 -13.01 9.58 -17.94
CA SER A 139 -13.89 10.25 -16.99
C SER A 139 -13.32 10.32 -15.57
N ASP A 140 -12.39 9.43 -15.24
CA ASP A 140 -11.75 9.34 -13.93
C ASP A 140 -10.35 8.73 -14.08
N ILE A 141 -9.38 9.22 -13.30
CA ILE A 141 -8.00 8.73 -13.30
C ILE A 141 -7.49 8.67 -11.86
N THR A 142 -7.07 7.48 -11.43
CA THR A 142 -6.36 7.27 -10.17
C THR A 142 -4.89 7.01 -10.47
N VAL A 143 -3.98 7.73 -9.84
CA VAL A 143 -2.54 7.63 -10.07
C VAL A 143 -1.81 7.15 -8.82
N GLY A 144 -0.71 6.42 -9.00
CA GLY A 144 0.18 5.99 -7.92
C GLY A 144 1.54 5.59 -8.45
N GLY A 145 2.59 6.31 -8.06
CA GLY A 145 3.95 6.03 -8.55
C GLY A 145 4.06 6.24 -10.05
N ASP A 146 4.39 5.20 -10.80
CA ASP A 146 4.41 5.13 -12.27
C ASP A 146 3.18 4.46 -12.88
N LEU A 147 2.21 4.08 -12.05
CA LEU A 147 0.96 3.43 -12.43
C LEU A 147 -0.19 4.43 -12.46
N ALA A 148 -1.17 4.17 -13.32
CA ALA A 148 -2.48 4.80 -13.28
C ALA A 148 -3.58 3.81 -13.66
N ILE A 149 -4.74 3.95 -13.00
CA ILE A 149 -5.99 3.28 -13.40
C ILE A 149 -6.91 4.36 -13.96
N LEU A 150 -7.22 4.25 -15.25
CA LEU A 150 -8.11 5.16 -15.94
C LEU A 150 -9.48 4.50 -16.11
N LYS A 151 -10.55 5.27 -15.98
CA LYS A 151 -11.90 4.80 -16.27
C LYS A 151 -12.51 5.60 -17.39
N LYS A 152 -13.15 4.89 -18.31
CA LYS A 152 -13.95 5.45 -19.37
C LYS A 152 -15.40 5.03 -19.15
N ASN A 153 -16.21 5.96 -18.66
CA ASN A 153 -17.65 5.74 -18.53
C ASN A 153 -18.32 6.09 -19.85
N ASN A 154 -18.78 5.07 -20.57
CA ASN A 154 -19.76 5.25 -21.62
C ASN A 154 -21.14 4.95 -21.04
N ASN A 155 -22.22 5.48 -21.62
CA ASN A 155 -23.61 5.38 -21.14
C ASN A 155 -24.17 3.94 -20.98
N ILE A 156 -23.37 2.89 -21.19
CA ILE A 156 -23.79 1.49 -21.23
C ILE A 156 -22.94 0.63 -20.27
N GLU A 157 -21.61 0.66 -20.36
CA GLU A 157 -20.70 -0.04 -19.44
C GLU A 157 -19.40 0.78 -19.27
N GLY A 158 -18.96 0.97 -18.02
CA GLY A 158 -17.69 1.62 -17.71
C GLY A 158 -16.52 0.65 -17.91
N ARG A 159 -15.44 1.11 -18.54
CA ARG A 159 -14.21 0.32 -18.76
C ARG A 159 -13.05 0.89 -17.95
N SER A 160 -12.22 0.00 -17.42
CA SER A 160 -10.99 0.34 -16.68
C SER A 160 -9.75 0.01 -17.50
N TYR A 161 -8.73 0.85 -17.44
CA TYR A 161 -7.48 0.70 -18.18
C TYR A 161 -6.32 0.83 -17.21
N LEU A 162 -5.31 -0.03 -17.37
CA LEU A 162 -4.04 0.09 -16.67
C LEU A 162 -3.09 0.89 -17.55
N ALA A 163 -2.50 1.93 -16.98
CA ALA A 163 -1.35 2.59 -17.59
C ALA A 163 -0.10 2.40 -16.73
N VAL A 164 1.02 2.17 -17.41
CA VAL A 164 2.36 2.08 -16.80
C VAL A 164 3.27 3.04 -17.54
N ASN A 165 3.92 3.97 -16.82
CA ASN A 165 4.76 5.02 -17.42
C ASN A 165 4.04 5.81 -18.53
N GLY A 166 2.73 6.04 -18.36
CA GLY A 166 1.90 6.77 -19.34
C GLY A 166 1.58 6.01 -20.63
N LEU A 167 1.76 4.68 -20.65
CA LEU A 167 1.39 3.81 -21.78
C LEU A 167 0.25 2.86 -21.38
N ILE A 168 -0.67 2.61 -22.30
CA ILE A 168 -1.75 1.64 -22.15
C ILE A 168 -1.55 0.55 -23.21
N ASP A 169 -1.29 -0.67 -22.77
CA ASP A 169 -1.10 -1.80 -23.68
C ASP A 169 -2.44 -2.40 -24.13
N ASN A 170 -3.40 -2.55 -23.21
CA ASN A 170 -4.74 -3.06 -23.54
C ASN A 170 -5.69 -1.93 -23.95
N THR A 171 -5.93 -1.78 -25.26
CA THR A 171 -6.77 -0.71 -25.82
C THR A 171 -8.27 -0.97 -25.72
N THR A 172 -8.72 -2.22 -25.49
CA THR A 172 -10.15 -2.52 -25.32
C THR A 172 -10.64 -2.20 -23.91
N GLY A 173 -9.76 -2.32 -22.92
CA GLY A 173 -10.06 -2.08 -21.51
C GLY A 173 -10.76 -3.26 -20.83
N TYR A 174 -10.72 -3.26 -19.50
CA TYR A 174 -11.27 -4.31 -18.64
C TYR A 174 -12.63 -3.88 -18.08
N GLU A 175 -13.51 -4.83 -17.77
CA GLU A 175 -14.78 -4.52 -17.09
C GLU A 175 -14.51 -3.95 -15.69
N SER A 176 -13.59 -4.57 -14.95
CA SER A 176 -13.10 -3.99 -13.70
C SER A 176 -11.63 -4.31 -13.48
N LEU A 177 -10.92 -3.35 -12.90
CA LEU A 177 -9.53 -3.49 -12.52
C LEU A 177 -9.38 -3.06 -11.06
N LYS A 178 -8.88 -3.96 -10.22
CA LYS A 178 -8.58 -3.73 -8.81
C LYS A 178 -7.14 -4.15 -8.53
N TYR A 179 -6.63 -3.78 -7.37
CA TYR A 179 -5.32 -4.19 -6.88
C TYR A 179 -5.40 -4.50 -5.38
N PRO A 180 -4.57 -5.40 -4.86
CA PRO A 180 -4.45 -5.62 -3.44
C PRO A 180 -3.56 -4.55 -2.78
N GLY A 181 -3.72 -4.35 -1.47
CA GLY A 181 -2.95 -3.35 -0.71
C GLY A 181 -3.57 -1.95 -0.68
N GLN A 182 -2.88 -1.03 0.00
CA GLN A 182 -3.40 0.32 0.28
C GLN A 182 -3.10 1.31 -0.85
N TYR A 183 -1.91 1.25 -1.44
CA TYR A 183 -1.42 2.25 -2.39
C TYR A 183 -1.20 1.63 -3.77
N LEU A 184 -1.75 2.25 -4.81
CA LEU A 184 -1.55 1.83 -6.20
C LEU A 184 -0.06 1.82 -6.58
N SER A 185 0.74 2.73 -6.03
CA SER A 185 2.19 2.80 -6.27
C SER A 185 2.97 1.55 -5.88
N GLU A 186 2.40 0.70 -5.02
CA GLU A 186 3.03 -0.54 -4.54
C GLU A 186 2.47 -1.78 -5.23
N ALA A 187 1.44 -1.63 -6.06
CA ALA A 187 0.75 -2.75 -6.70
C ALA A 187 1.65 -3.47 -7.71
N LYS A 188 1.89 -4.76 -7.48
CA LYS A 188 2.60 -5.66 -8.41
C LYS A 188 1.65 -6.54 -9.22
N VAL A 189 0.48 -6.82 -8.65
CA VAL A 189 -0.57 -7.66 -9.24
C VAL A 189 -1.89 -6.90 -9.27
N PHE A 190 -2.70 -7.20 -10.28
CA PHE A 190 -4.04 -6.65 -10.47
C PHE A 190 -5.06 -7.77 -10.54
N ILE A 191 -6.24 -7.52 -9.97
CA ILE A 191 -7.41 -8.38 -10.06
C ILE A 191 -8.27 -7.82 -11.17
N VAL A 192 -8.30 -8.56 -12.27
CA VAL A 192 -9.04 -8.20 -13.48
C VAL A 192 -10.36 -8.96 -13.47
N LYS A 193 -11.44 -8.27 -13.87
CA LYS A 193 -12.67 -8.93 -14.31
C LYS A 193 -12.82 -8.71 -15.80
N ASP A 194 -12.97 -9.79 -16.55
CA ASP A 194 -13.16 -9.76 -18.00
C ASP A 194 -14.64 -9.77 -18.40
N ASP A 195 -14.88 -9.68 -19.71
CA ASP A 195 -16.22 -9.68 -20.30
C ASP A 195 -17.00 -10.98 -20.06
N ASN A 196 -16.30 -12.09 -19.81
CA ASN A 196 -16.91 -13.37 -19.46
C ASN A 196 -17.38 -13.41 -18.00
N LYS A 197 -17.27 -12.28 -17.29
CA LYS A 197 -17.61 -12.10 -15.88
C LYS A 197 -16.75 -12.95 -14.93
N LEU A 198 -15.59 -13.45 -15.38
CA LEU A 198 -14.63 -14.18 -14.56
C LEU A 198 -13.49 -13.26 -14.12
N PHE A 199 -12.78 -13.69 -13.09
CA PHE A 199 -11.68 -12.96 -12.47
C PHE A 199 -10.35 -13.68 -12.68
N TYR A 200 -9.27 -12.93 -12.89
CA TYR A 200 -7.91 -13.47 -12.90
C TYR A 200 -6.90 -12.46 -12.37
N LEU A 201 -5.69 -12.94 -12.05
CA LEU A 201 -4.55 -12.12 -11.65
C LEU A 201 -3.71 -11.75 -12.86
N MET A 202 -3.23 -10.51 -12.89
CA MET A 202 -2.46 -9.93 -13.98
C MET A 202 -1.28 -9.14 -13.43
N ASP A 203 -0.12 -9.22 -14.08
CA ASP A 203 1.03 -8.39 -13.72
C ASP A 203 0.94 -6.96 -14.31
N ARG A 204 1.94 -6.14 -14.00
CA ARG A 204 2.06 -4.77 -14.50
C ARG A 204 2.23 -4.68 -16.03
N ALA A 205 2.71 -5.74 -16.68
CA ALA A 205 2.90 -5.81 -18.12
C ALA A 205 1.66 -6.35 -18.85
N GLY A 206 0.53 -6.52 -18.15
CA GLY A 206 -0.70 -7.04 -18.72
C GLY A 206 -0.72 -8.56 -18.91
N ARG A 207 0.29 -9.28 -18.40
CA ARG A 207 0.38 -10.74 -18.53
C ARG A 207 -0.49 -11.40 -17.47
N LYS A 208 -1.30 -12.37 -17.88
CA LYS A 208 -2.12 -13.17 -16.99
C LYS A 208 -1.24 -14.12 -16.17
N LEU A 209 -1.37 -14.06 -14.84
CA LEU A 209 -0.60 -14.84 -13.86
C LEU A 209 -1.35 -16.05 -13.31
N SER A 210 -2.68 -16.09 -13.47
CA SER A 210 -3.51 -17.14 -12.86
C SER A 210 -4.53 -17.73 -13.85
N ASN A 211 -5.16 -18.83 -13.43
CA ASN A 211 -6.39 -19.32 -14.06
C ASN A 211 -7.54 -18.31 -13.90
N ASP A 212 -8.65 -18.59 -14.57
CA ASP A 212 -9.91 -17.88 -14.35
C ASP A 212 -10.65 -18.41 -13.12
N TYR A 213 -11.26 -17.47 -12.40
CA TYR A 213 -11.94 -17.71 -11.14
C TYR A 213 -13.33 -17.07 -11.12
N SER A 214 -14.29 -17.74 -10.51
CA SER A 214 -15.64 -17.18 -10.28
C SER A 214 -15.60 -15.97 -9.34
N ARG A 215 -14.66 -15.95 -8.38
CA ARG A 215 -14.48 -14.87 -7.42
C ARG A 215 -13.03 -14.75 -6.98
N ILE A 216 -12.55 -13.53 -6.77
CA ILE A 216 -11.29 -13.25 -6.07
C ILE A 216 -11.56 -12.29 -4.91
N ALA A 217 -11.04 -12.62 -3.72
CA ALA A 217 -11.08 -11.78 -2.53
C ALA A 217 -9.66 -11.44 -2.07
N VAL A 218 -9.49 -10.27 -1.46
CA VAL A 218 -8.21 -9.80 -0.93
C VAL A 218 -8.32 -9.75 0.60
N SER A 219 -7.38 -10.40 1.28
CA SER A 219 -7.19 -10.28 2.72
C SER A 219 -6.17 -9.18 3.03
N ASN A 220 -6.34 -8.50 4.16
CA ASN A 220 -5.38 -7.53 4.69
C ASN A 220 -4.06 -8.16 5.18
N ASP A 221 -3.98 -9.48 5.36
CA ASP A 221 -2.75 -10.19 5.75
C ASP A 221 -1.88 -10.60 4.54
N SER A 222 -1.92 -9.79 3.47
CA SER A 222 -1.14 -10.00 2.24
C SER A 222 -1.46 -11.30 1.47
N VAL A 223 -2.71 -11.77 1.54
CA VAL A 223 -3.17 -12.98 0.82
C VAL A 223 -4.31 -12.64 -0.13
N ILE A 224 -4.25 -13.18 -1.34
CA ILE A 224 -5.34 -13.19 -2.31
C ILE A 224 -5.97 -14.58 -2.33
N ILE A 225 -7.28 -14.64 -2.18
CA ILE A 225 -8.07 -15.87 -2.16
C ILE A 225 -8.88 -15.94 -3.45
N ALA A 226 -8.50 -16.84 -4.35
CA ALA A 226 -9.18 -17.06 -5.61
C ALA A 226 -10.07 -18.31 -5.53
N SER A 227 -11.33 -18.22 -5.96
CA SER A 227 -12.36 -19.24 -5.77
C SER A 227 -13.03 -19.62 -7.07
N ASN A 228 -13.22 -20.93 -7.29
CA ASN A 228 -14.06 -21.46 -8.35
C ASN A 228 -15.28 -22.15 -7.76
N ASP A 229 -16.47 -21.69 -8.15
CA ASP A 229 -17.72 -22.33 -7.80
C ASP A 229 -17.87 -23.61 -8.63
N ILE A 230 -17.92 -24.77 -7.99
CA ILE A 230 -18.09 -26.04 -8.70
C ILE A 230 -19.57 -26.38 -8.69
N LYS A 231 -20.22 -26.38 -9.86
CA LYS A 231 -21.67 -26.64 -9.98
C LYS A 231 -22.10 -28.03 -9.46
N SER A 232 -21.20 -29.01 -9.42
CA SER A 232 -21.51 -30.39 -9.01
C SER A 232 -21.39 -30.65 -7.50
N TYR A 233 -20.71 -29.79 -6.76
CA TYR A 233 -20.53 -29.93 -5.31
C TYR A 233 -20.97 -28.63 -4.65
N THR A 234 -21.61 -28.71 -3.51
CA THR A 234 -22.12 -27.54 -2.78
C THR A 234 -21.04 -26.59 -2.23
N ARG A 235 -19.80 -26.57 -2.80
CA ARG A 235 -18.63 -25.83 -2.29
C ARG A 235 -17.67 -25.40 -3.39
N ALA A 236 -17.02 -24.25 -3.17
CA ALA A 236 -15.97 -23.70 -4.02
C ALA A 236 -14.60 -24.31 -3.69
N LEU A 237 -13.70 -24.36 -4.68
CA LEU A 237 -12.27 -24.62 -4.43
C LEU A 237 -11.50 -23.30 -4.39
N HIS A 238 -10.63 -23.18 -3.40
CA HIS A 238 -9.85 -21.98 -3.11
C HIS A 238 -8.37 -22.22 -3.42
N THR A 239 -7.77 -21.29 -4.16
CA THR A 239 -6.32 -21.18 -4.40
C THR A 239 -5.82 -19.89 -3.76
N LEU A 240 -4.62 -19.92 -3.19
CA LEU A 240 -4.04 -18.80 -2.47
C LEU A 240 -2.85 -18.23 -3.21
N TYR A 241 -2.80 -16.90 -3.30
CA TYR A 241 -1.70 -16.17 -3.91
C TYR A 241 -1.18 -15.08 -2.95
N ASP A 242 0.09 -14.73 -3.08
CA ASP A 242 0.64 -13.51 -2.47
C ASP A 242 0.29 -12.27 -3.29
N TYR A 243 0.73 -11.10 -2.82
CA TYR A 243 0.57 -9.82 -3.53
C TYR A 243 1.58 -9.61 -4.67
N GLU A 244 2.46 -10.58 -4.92
CA GLU A 244 3.32 -10.62 -6.10
C GLU A 244 2.69 -11.46 -7.23
N GLY A 245 1.61 -12.19 -6.93
CA GLY A 245 0.91 -13.07 -7.87
C GLY A 245 1.43 -14.51 -7.88
N ASN A 246 2.31 -14.88 -6.96
CA ASN A 246 2.78 -16.25 -6.81
C ASN A 246 1.77 -17.07 -6.02
N LYS A 247 1.61 -18.36 -6.38
CA LYS A 247 0.86 -19.28 -5.53
C LYS A 247 1.60 -19.49 -4.21
N LEU A 248 0.89 -19.36 -3.11
CA LEU A 248 1.44 -19.64 -1.78
C LEU A 248 1.69 -21.14 -1.55
N THR A 249 0.86 -21.97 -2.17
CA THR A 249 0.95 -23.43 -2.07
C THR A 249 0.26 -24.09 -3.26
N ASP A 250 0.70 -25.30 -3.62
CA ASP A 250 0.02 -26.14 -4.62
C ASP A 250 -1.28 -26.77 -4.08
N ARG A 251 -1.53 -26.67 -2.76
CA ARG A 251 -2.75 -27.15 -2.15
C ARG A 251 -3.94 -26.28 -2.56
N THR A 252 -5.06 -26.94 -2.83
CA THR A 252 -6.37 -26.28 -2.89
C THR A 252 -7.14 -26.57 -1.61
N PHE A 253 -8.05 -25.67 -1.26
CA PHE A 253 -8.85 -25.77 -0.05
C PHE A 253 -10.33 -25.79 -0.42
N THR A 254 -11.12 -26.65 0.23
CA THR A 254 -12.57 -26.73 0.03
C THR A 254 -13.34 -25.66 0.82
N ARG A 255 -12.70 -25.09 1.85
CA ARG A 255 -13.17 -23.92 2.59
C ARG A 255 -11.96 -23.15 3.08
N ILE A 256 -12.06 -21.82 3.06
CA ILE A 256 -11.14 -20.97 3.79
C ILE A 256 -11.93 -19.83 4.43
N ARG A 257 -11.57 -19.48 5.67
CA ARG A 257 -12.07 -18.29 6.36
C ARG A 257 -11.23 -17.08 5.99
N ASP A 258 -11.67 -15.91 6.42
CA ASP A 258 -10.86 -14.70 6.29
C ASP A 258 -9.59 -14.84 7.10
N TYR A 259 -8.48 -14.41 6.52
CA TYR A 259 -7.22 -14.31 7.25
C TYR A 259 -7.34 -13.22 8.31
N SER A 260 -6.78 -13.52 9.47
CA SER A 260 -6.63 -12.56 10.55
C SER A 260 -5.41 -12.94 11.36
N ASP A 261 -4.62 -11.94 11.71
CA ASP A 261 -3.43 -12.14 12.53
C ASP A 261 -2.42 -13.09 11.84
N GLY A 262 -2.31 -12.99 10.50
CA GLY A 262 -1.37 -13.75 9.68
C GLY A 262 -1.70 -15.22 9.49
N VAL A 263 -2.88 -15.68 9.95
CA VAL A 263 -3.32 -17.07 9.82
C VAL A 263 -4.80 -17.15 9.43
N THR A 264 -5.23 -18.29 8.92
CA THR A 264 -6.65 -18.59 8.68
C THR A 264 -6.97 -20.06 8.92
N TRP A 265 -8.23 -20.34 9.21
CA TRP A 265 -8.75 -21.69 9.24
C TRP A 265 -9.30 -22.09 7.87
N GLY A 266 -8.93 -23.28 7.40
CA GLY A 266 -9.47 -23.87 6.20
C GLY A 266 -9.69 -25.37 6.32
N THR A 267 -10.34 -25.95 5.31
CA THR A 267 -10.45 -27.41 5.15
C THR A 267 -9.80 -27.79 3.83
N ILE A 268 -8.89 -28.77 3.84
CA ILE A 268 -8.12 -29.14 2.65
C ILE A 268 -8.99 -29.98 1.71
N THR A 269 -9.52 -31.10 2.22
CA THR A 269 -10.35 -32.02 1.43
C THR A 269 -11.83 -31.89 1.75
N GLU A 270 -12.69 -32.50 0.93
CA GLU A 270 -14.11 -32.62 1.26
C GLU A 270 -14.35 -33.45 2.51
N ASN A 271 -13.53 -34.50 2.70
CA ASN A 271 -13.64 -35.36 3.86
C ASN A 271 -13.28 -34.60 5.14
N ASP A 272 -12.24 -33.75 5.11
CA ASP A 272 -11.91 -32.86 6.23
C ASP A 272 -13.09 -31.94 6.56
N ALA A 273 -13.75 -31.37 5.54
CA ALA A 273 -14.93 -30.53 5.72
C ALA A 273 -16.16 -31.29 6.25
N LYS A 274 -16.35 -32.57 5.89
CA LYS A 274 -17.42 -33.44 6.39
C LYS A 274 -17.17 -33.86 7.85
N LEU A 275 -15.91 -34.10 8.20
CA LEU A 275 -15.48 -34.52 9.55
C LEU A 275 -15.19 -33.34 10.50
N ASN A 276 -15.48 -32.10 10.08
CA ASN A 276 -15.12 -30.86 10.76
C ASN A 276 -13.65 -30.84 11.23
N LYS A 277 -12.76 -31.35 10.39
CA LYS A 277 -11.32 -31.26 10.59
C LYS A 277 -10.84 -29.97 9.93
N TRP A 278 -10.54 -29.00 10.76
CA TRP A 278 -10.03 -27.70 10.34
C TRP A 278 -8.51 -27.67 10.44
N THR A 279 -7.89 -27.00 9.50
CA THR A 279 -6.45 -26.82 9.41
C THR A 279 -6.14 -25.33 9.53
N LEU A 280 -5.22 -24.98 10.44
CA LEU A 280 -4.69 -23.63 10.52
C LEU A 280 -3.58 -23.48 9.49
N ILE A 281 -3.65 -22.40 8.71
CA ILE A 281 -2.76 -22.10 7.59
C ILE A 281 -2.18 -20.70 7.83
N ASP A 282 -0.88 -20.53 7.64
CA ASP A 282 -0.25 -19.20 7.69
C ASP A 282 -0.41 -18.43 6.37
N ASN A 283 -0.08 -17.14 6.37
CA ASN A 283 -0.14 -16.29 5.18
C ASN A 283 0.93 -16.59 4.12
N HIS A 284 1.75 -17.63 4.32
CA HIS A 284 2.64 -18.19 3.30
C HIS A 284 2.07 -19.50 2.73
N GLY A 285 0.86 -19.90 3.11
CA GLY A 285 0.21 -21.13 2.66
C GLY A 285 0.69 -22.41 3.37
N ASN A 286 1.50 -22.28 4.43
CA ASN A 286 1.96 -23.43 5.19
C ASN A 286 0.87 -23.92 6.13
N VAL A 287 0.71 -25.24 6.20
CA VAL A 287 -0.12 -25.88 7.20
C VAL A 287 0.62 -25.87 8.54
N LEU A 288 0.04 -25.22 9.55
CA LEU A 288 0.60 -25.17 10.89
C LEU A 288 0.17 -26.40 11.71
N PHE A 289 -1.14 -26.63 11.84
CA PHE A 289 -1.69 -27.78 12.55
C PHE A 289 -3.15 -28.04 12.19
N ASN A 290 -3.70 -29.17 12.66
CA ASN A 290 -5.08 -29.57 12.42
C ASN A 290 -5.84 -29.70 13.76
N LYS A 291 -7.13 -29.35 13.78
CA LYS A 291 -8.04 -29.60 14.91
C LYS A 291 -9.37 -30.16 14.43
N HIS A 292 -9.88 -31.14 15.17
CA HIS A 292 -11.23 -31.64 15.02
C HIS A 292 -12.18 -30.77 15.83
N VAL A 293 -13.12 -30.10 15.16
CA VAL A 293 -14.05 -29.15 15.76
C VAL A 293 -15.44 -29.75 15.72
N LYS A 294 -15.83 -30.47 16.78
CA LYS A 294 -17.00 -31.37 16.79
C LYS A 294 -18.31 -30.72 16.30
N TYR A 295 -18.52 -29.44 16.62
CA TYR A 295 -19.74 -28.69 16.28
C TYR A 295 -19.50 -27.58 15.23
N GLY A 296 -18.34 -27.58 14.57
CA GLY A 296 -18.01 -26.63 13.51
C GLY A 296 -17.79 -25.18 13.96
N THR A 297 -17.89 -24.86 15.25
CA THR A 297 -17.65 -23.50 15.74
C THR A 297 -16.18 -23.24 16.02
N ILE A 298 -15.59 -22.37 15.20
CA ILE A 298 -14.26 -21.79 15.38
C ILE A 298 -14.37 -20.26 15.31
N LYS A 299 -13.45 -19.58 15.98
CA LYS A 299 -13.27 -18.12 15.88
C LYS A 299 -11.86 -17.83 15.39
N ASP A 300 -11.78 -16.82 14.55
CA ASP A 300 -10.54 -16.39 13.91
C ASP A 300 -9.55 -15.86 14.94
N PHE A 301 -8.27 -15.90 14.58
CA PHE A 301 -7.19 -15.45 15.45
C PHE A 301 -7.18 -13.92 15.56
N LYS A 302 -7.04 -13.42 16.79
CA LYS A 302 -6.73 -12.02 17.09
C LYS A 302 -5.80 -11.98 18.29
N GLU A 303 -4.82 -11.07 18.28
CA GLU A 303 -3.88 -10.88 19.39
C GLU A 303 -3.16 -12.18 19.80
N GLY A 304 -2.84 -13.03 18.82
CA GLY A 304 -2.17 -14.31 19.03
C GLY A 304 -3.08 -15.50 19.37
N LEU A 305 -4.38 -15.27 19.58
CA LEU A 305 -5.30 -16.26 20.12
C LEU A 305 -6.53 -16.48 19.24
N GLY A 306 -6.89 -17.75 19.04
CA GLY A 306 -8.14 -18.18 18.43
C GLY A 306 -9.02 -18.95 19.43
N TRP A 307 -10.22 -19.33 18.97
CA TRP A 307 -11.10 -20.21 19.74
C TRP A 307 -11.61 -21.37 18.90
N TYR A 308 -11.80 -22.52 19.52
CA TYR A 308 -12.57 -23.61 18.93
C TYR A 308 -13.45 -24.31 19.96
N GLN A 309 -14.55 -24.89 19.50
CA GLN A 309 -15.47 -25.64 20.35
C GLN A 309 -15.03 -27.11 20.42
N LYS A 310 -14.59 -27.55 21.62
CA LYS A 310 -13.99 -28.88 21.84
C LYS A 310 -15.03 -29.98 22.09
N ALA A 311 -16.00 -29.73 22.96
CA ALA A 311 -17.03 -30.71 23.33
C ALA A 311 -18.29 -29.99 23.86
N SER A 312 -19.45 -30.67 23.79
CA SER A 312 -20.77 -30.14 24.11
C SER A 312 -21.14 -28.81 23.41
N ASN A 313 -22.37 -28.35 23.63
CA ASN A 313 -22.83 -27.07 23.10
C ASN A 313 -22.18 -25.86 23.81
N SER A 314 -21.28 -26.09 24.79
CA SER A 314 -20.85 -25.04 25.71
C SER A 314 -19.37 -25.01 26.10
N LYS A 315 -18.49 -25.91 25.62
CA LYS A 315 -17.05 -25.82 25.94
C LYS A 315 -16.21 -25.27 24.81
N TYR A 316 -15.61 -24.11 25.06
CA TYR A 316 -14.69 -23.44 24.15
C TYR A 316 -13.26 -23.50 24.70
N VAL A 317 -12.30 -23.63 23.81
CA VAL A 317 -10.87 -23.68 24.12
C VAL A 317 -10.16 -22.54 23.41
N ALA A 318 -9.42 -21.76 24.18
CA ALA A 318 -8.49 -20.78 23.63
C ALA A 318 -7.24 -21.52 23.14
N ILE A 319 -6.80 -21.19 21.93
CA ILE A 319 -5.69 -21.86 21.25
C ILE A 319 -4.73 -20.81 20.69
N ASP A 320 -3.43 -21.07 20.76
CA ASP A 320 -2.42 -20.21 20.13
C ASP A 320 -2.05 -20.68 18.71
N LYS A 321 -1.22 -19.87 18.03
CA LYS A 321 -0.76 -20.16 16.66
C LYS A 321 0.16 -21.38 16.57
N GLN A 322 0.68 -21.88 17.70
CA GLN A 322 1.46 -23.13 17.78
C GLN A 322 0.56 -24.36 18.00
N GLY A 323 -0.75 -24.17 18.14
CA GLY A 323 -1.72 -25.24 18.34
C GLY A 323 -1.83 -25.73 19.78
N ARG A 324 -1.26 -24.99 20.75
CA ARG A 324 -1.36 -25.30 22.17
C ARG A 324 -2.71 -24.85 22.70
N ASP A 325 -3.43 -25.77 23.32
CA ASP A 325 -4.65 -25.46 24.07
C ASP A 325 -4.22 -24.74 25.36
N LEU A 326 -4.66 -23.49 25.53
CA LEU A 326 -4.22 -22.66 26.64
C LEU A 326 -5.12 -22.81 27.87
N PHE A 327 -6.42 -22.62 27.68
CA PHE A 327 -7.42 -22.76 28.72
C PHE A 327 -8.81 -23.03 28.12
N GLU A 328 -9.71 -23.55 28.96
CA GLU A 328 -11.08 -23.86 28.57
C GLU A 328 -12.07 -22.95 29.31
N ILE A 329 -13.22 -22.68 28.68
CA ILE A 329 -14.33 -21.96 29.30
C ILE A 329 -15.66 -22.59 28.94
N ASP A 330 -16.51 -22.76 29.96
CA ASP A 330 -17.93 -23.04 29.79
C ASP A 330 -18.64 -21.75 29.39
N ALA A 331 -19.08 -21.66 28.13
CA ALA A 331 -19.71 -20.50 27.55
C ALA A 331 -20.77 -20.90 26.53
N TYR A 332 -21.84 -20.11 26.45
CA TYR A 332 -22.81 -20.18 25.35
C TYR A 332 -22.15 -19.75 24.03
N GLN A 333 -21.32 -18.70 24.08
CA GLN A 333 -20.66 -18.15 22.90
C GLN A 333 -19.41 -17.35 23.29
N VAL A 334 -18.38 -17.41 22.45
CA VAL A 334 -17.14 -16.62 22.58
C VAL A 334 -16.90 -15.79 21.31
N TYR A 335 -16.14 -14.71 21.45
CA TYR A 335 -15.71 -13.82 20.36
C TYR A 335 -14.19 -13.67 20.36
N PRO A 336 -13.57 -13.25 19.23
CA PRO A 336 -12.13 -13.00 19.17
C PRO A 336 -11.64 -12.01 20.24
N PHE A 337 -10.38 -12.13 20.62
CA PHE A 337 -9.73 -11.18 21.53
C PHE A 337 -9.58 -9.82 20.86
N THR A 338 -9.86 -8.75 21.60
CA THR A 338 -9.60 -7.36 21.21
C THR A 338 -9.27 -6.56 22.45
N LEU A 339 -8.29 -5.67 22.35
CA LEU A 339 -7.82 -4.83 23.46
C LEU A 339 -7.40 -5.66 24.69
N GLY A 340 -6.83 -6.85 24.49
CA GLY A 340 -6.35 -7.76 25.55
C GLY A 340 -7.42 -8.63 26.22
N ILE A 341 -8.69 -8.54 25.78
CA ILE A 341 -9.82 -9.24 26.40
C ILE A 341 -10.75 -9.84 25.33
N ALA A 342 -11.44 -10.92 25.67
CA ALA A 342 -12.43 -11.56 24.79
C ALA A 342 -13.85 -11.42 25.38
N PRO A 343 -14.84 -10.97 24.59
CA PRO A 343 -16.24 -11.03 24.96
C PRO A 343 -16.72 -12.49 25.05
N VAL A 344 -17.38 -12.84 26.15
CA VAL A 344 -17.90 -14.18 26.39
C VAL A 344 -19.31 -14.11 26.96
N TYR A 345 -20.22 -14.88 26.36
CA TYR A 345 -21.55 -15.11 26.90
C TYR A 345 -21.58 -16.40 27.71
N LYS A 346 -21.93 -16.31 28.99
CA LYS A 346 -22.31 -17.47 29.81
C LYS A 346 -23.81 -17.56 29.97
N GLY A 347 -24.35 -18.77 30.01
CA GLY A 347 -25.78 -19.05 30.08
C GLY A 347 -26.10 -20.35 29.33
N THR A 348 -27.37 -20.76 29.38
CA THR A 348 -27.84 -21.99 28.71
C THR A 348 -28.76 -21.71 27.53
N SER A 349 -29.24 -20.47 27.39
CA SER A 349 -30.14 -20.04 26.31
C SER A 349 -29.90 -18.58 25.91
N TYR A 350 -30.54 -18.16 24.82
CA TYR A 350 -30.50 -16.78 24.36
C TYR A 350 -31.07 -15.79 25.40
N SER A 351 -32.10 -16.17 26.17
CA SER A 351 -32.77 -15.28 27.13
C SER A 351 -32.02 -15.13 28.46
N ASN A 352 -31.25 -16.14 28.87
CA ASN A 352 -30.51 -16.11 30.13
C ASN A 352 -29.02 -15.84 29.97
N LYS A 353 -28.50 -15.75 28.74
CA LYS A 353 -27.09 -15.43 28.54
C LYS A 353 -26.74 -14.08 29.13
N ARG A 354 -25.55 -13.97 29.69
CA ARG A 354 -24.97 -12.74 30.23
C ARG A 354 -23.58 -12.58 29.65
N LEU A 355 -23.31 -11.38 29.18
CA LEU A 355 -22.01 -10.95 28.69
C LEU A 355 -21.09 -10.66 29.88
N GLY A 356 -19.87 -11.18 29.78
CA GLY A 356 -18.70 -10.80 30.55
C GLY A 356 -17.47 -10.83 29.65
N PHE A 357 -16.30 -10.55 30.22
CA PHE A 357 -15.04 -10.53 29.47
C PHE A 357 -13.96 -11.29 30.21
N VAL A 358 -13.15 -12.01 29.45
CA VAL A 358 -12.00 -12.77 29.96
C VAL A 358 -10.70 -12.26 29.36
N ASN A 359 -9.60 -12.32 30.10
CA ASN A 359 -8.27 -12.00 29.57
C ASN A 359 -7.63 -13.21 28.85
N SER A 360 -6.43 -13.02 28.32
CA SER A 360 -5.65 -14.06 27.62
C SER A 360 -5.21 -15.24 28.49
N LYS A 361 -5.43 -15.19 29.81
CA LYS A 361 -5.22 -16.29 30.75
C LYS A 361 -6.53 -17.01 31.13
N GLY A 362 -7.67 -16.55 30.60
CA GLY A 362 -9.00 -17.08 30.91
C GLY A 362 -9.61 -16.53 32.20
N GLU A 363 -8.98 -15.56 32.84
CA GLU A 363 -9.49 -14.93 34.06
C GLU A 363 -10.60 -13.95 33.69
N THR A 364 -11.69 -13.98 34.46
CA THR A 364 -12.81 -13.03 34.25
C THR A 364 -12.41 -11.64 34.75
N VAL A 365 -12.29 -10.69 33.83
CA VAL A 365 -11.94 -9.29 34.13
C VAL A 365 -13.17 -8.37 34.16
N ILE A 366 -14.24 -8.74 33.45
CA ILE A 366 -15.54 -8.09 33.56
C ILE A 366 -16.59 -9.16 33.85
N PRO A 367 -17.33 -9.07 34.97
CA PRO A 367 -18.29 -10.09 35.37
C PRO A 367 -19.42 -10.34 34.36
N PHE A 368 -19.91 -11.58 34.31
CA PHE A 368 -21.00 -12.03 33.44
C PHE A 368 -22.38 -11.54 33.92
N LYS A 369 -22.64 -10.23 33.80
CA LYS A 369 -23.90 -9.61 34.28
C LYS A 369 -24.56 -8.66 33.29
N TYR A 370 -23.96 -8.46 32.12
CA TYR A 370 -24.42 -7.48 31.14
C TYR A 370 -25.24 -8.13 30.02
N HIS A 371 -26.09 -7.34 29.39
CA HIS A 371 -26.71 -7.66 28.10
C HIS A 371 -26.16 -6.71 27.04
N ALA A 372 -25.55 -7.23 25.97
CA ALA A 372 -25.16 -6.37 24.87
C ALA A 372 -26.38 -5.87 24.12
N LYS A 373 -26.30 -4.63 23.63
CA LYS A 373 -27.30 -4.08 22.71
C LYS A 373 -27.22 -4.67 21.31
N TYR A 374 -26.01 -5.08 20.90
CA TYR A 374 -25.72 -5.61 19.57
C TYR A 374 -25.30 -7.08 19.62
N SER A 375 -25.46 -7.77 18.49
CA SER A 375 -25.11 -9.19 18.38
C SER A 375 -23.60 -9.42 18.49
N ASN A 376 -22.76 -8.53 17.95
CA ASN A 376 -21.30 -8.58 18.06
C ASN A 376 -20.83 -7.58 19.15
N PRO A 377 -20.53 -8.04 20.38
CA PRO A 377 -20.05 -7.17 21.44
C PRO A 377 -18.59 -6.77 21.20
N GLU A 378 -18.36 -5.50 20.92
CA GLU A 378 -17.02 -4.93 20.77
C GLU A 378 -16.96 -3.55 21.42
N PHE A 379 -15.77 -3.16 21.88
CA PHE A 379 -15.52 -1.81 22.35
C PHE A 379 -15.21 -0.90 21.17
N ASP A 380 -15.75 0.32 21.21
CA ASP A 380 -15.42 1.36 20.24
C ASP A 380 -13.98 1.90 20.46
N LYS A 381 -13.59 2.86 19.63
CA LYS A 381 -12.29 3.55 19.70
C LYS A 381 -12.02 4.23 21.06
N ASP A 382 -13.07 4.55 21.82
CA ASP A 382 -13.01 5.21 23.13
C ASP A 382 -13.10 4.17 24.27
N SER A 383 -12.95 2.87 23.94
CA SER A 383 -13.05 1.75 24.88
C SER A 383 -14.42 1.63 25.58
N LEU A 384 -15.49 2.06 24.92
CA LEU A 384 -16.86 2.03 25.42
C LEU A 384 -17.74 1.08 24.60
N MET A 385 -18.76 0.51 25.25
CA MET A 385 -19.75 -0.34 24.61
C MET A 385 -21.13 -0.13 25.24
N ASP A 386 -22.18 -0.08 24.42
CA ASP A 386 -23.56 0.01 24.87
C ASP A 386 -24.06 -1.33 25.45
N VAL A 387 -24.47 -1.32 26.72
CA VAL A 387 -24.99 -2.50 27.42
C VAL A 387 -26.19 -2.17 28.31
N ARG A 388 -26.88 -3.21 28.77
CA ARG A 388 -27.83 -3.14 29.89
C ARG A 388 -27.31 -3.90 31.10
N LEU A 389 -27.49 -3.32 32.28
CA LEU A 389 -27.25 -3.95 33.57
C LEU A 389 -28.51 -3.81 34.43
N GLY A 390 -29.13 -4.93 34.83
CA GLY A 390 -30.34 -4.89 35.66
C GLY A 390 -31.51 -4.13 35.01
N GLY A 391 -31.62 -4.15 33.68
CA GLY A 391 -32.65 -3.40 32.94
C GLY A 391 -32.29 -1.95 32.62
N ILE A 392 -31.23 -1.41 33.23
CA ILE A 392 -30.77 -0.03 33.00
C ILE A 392 -29.79 0.00 31.83
N GLU A 393 -30.03 0.88 30.86
CA GLU A 393 -29.10 1.14 29.76
C GLU A 393 -27.93 2.02 30.20
N GLY A 394 -26.75 1.76 29.64
CA GLY A 394 -25.56 2.54 29.92
C GLY A 394 -24.38 2.16 29.04
N LYS A 395 -23.26 2.84 29.27
CA LYS A 395 -21.97 2.55 28.63
C LYS A 395 -21.09 1.75 29.58
N LEU A 396 -20.56 0.63 29.10
CA LEU A 396 -19.53 -0.15 29.77
C LEU A 396 -18.17 0.25 29.20
N HIS A 397 -17.27 0.71 30.06
CA HIS A 397 -15.86 0.92 29.71
C HIS A 397 -15.06 -0.38 29.85
N ARG A 398 -13.99 -0.56 29.06
CA ARG A 398 -13.19 -1.81 29.04
C ARG A 398 -12.55 -2.19 30.37
N ASN A 399 -12.43 -1.26 31.31
CA ASN A 399 -11.95 -1.54 32.67
C ASN A 399 -13.05 -2.08 33.61
N GLY A 400 -14.27 -2.33 33.09
CA GLY A 400 -15.40 -2.83 33.85
C GLY A 400 -16.32 -1.76 34.45
N ARG A 401 -16.00 -0.47 34.31
CA ARG A 401 -16.86 0.63 34.82
C ARG A 401 -18.11 0.78 33.96
N PHE A 402 -19.28 0.63 34.58
CA PHE A 402 -20.58 0.91 33.96
C PHE A 402 -21.03 2.33 34.29
N ILE A 403 -21.50 3.05 33.28
CA ILE A 403 -22.00 4.42 33.36
C ILE A 403 -23.46 4.39 32.88
N PRO A 404 -24.47 4.47 33.77
CA PRO A 404 -25.87 4.51 33.36
C PRO A 404 -26.14 5.76 32.51
N LYS A 405 -27.11 5.66 31.60
CA LYS A 405 -27.60 6.80 30.82
C LYS A 405 -28.44 7.76 31.64
#